data_AF-A0A8I2Z1V0-F1
#
_entry.id   AF-A0A8I2Z1V0-F1
#
_cell.length_a   1.000
_cell.length_b   1.000
_cell.length_c   1.000
_cell.angle_alpha   90.00
_cell.angle_beta   90.00
_cell.angle_gamma   90.00
#
_symmetry.space_group_name_H-M   'P 1'
#
loop_
_entity.id
_entity.type
_entity.pdbx_description
1 polymer ?
#
loop_
_entity_poly.entity_id
_entity_poly.type
_entity_poly.pdbx_seq_one_letter_code
_entity_poly.pdbx_strand_id
1 'polypeptide(L)'
;MLSPSSQLPRLLHSFEKELEGHGTVEADWRAAMHAAVSAVLQRSDLLSRCDHVQAQSRTRESSEEETTSPGSFIRDFIQQLYAIGLIDQAFAVNADPTLANDSGTRLQAEAFEHNCTLEVYLESRLTMELSEEDTRTLLHRIRLDPGSHYFFAQVVRKRFTSHSKSGDLEVLSHLTKMLYAHDFALDILSLHLKITDLVFEALGLLHEYDCETIGDPQTAVSHLGDVVLFIQMVLTKFRSISAPSLRRGSKVLRTDILRSSRAYHPDDLPPDVKLVFTGWFKAIFDKSSEGIDDTILRSTKPQTLLQMSPTLFSQACLARQDGRIDNDDLHNGISYFLGPLLNWTLVGVVHGMLFEVQQRGFGAPVQLEVLQISGKRTQVAISSLHYDIGAIRSIAFQTLAVKKDANGQPMEDSAAAPPDAFLDFPRREIRDAFALARQHKAPRIDVGRCLTITTPTKFLLLLWTELCGAASLGETETCCRIMTFVLIVPRAGVPPLLPLFMYNVLPQLIAAVDQQGGDTSVNTELLATIIAGALSGALHLERALQTICNEHTTALGQPSAVLARKLAADLRARKTTSRTSRTILERLSTSSPFAANFPAFMT
;
A
#
# COMPACT_ATOMS: atom_id res chain seq x y z
N MET A 1 -5.95 -7.03 9.04
CA MET A 1 -5.11 -5.88 9.43
C MET A 1 -3.93 -6.44 10.21
N LEU A 2 -2.70 -6.24 9.74
CA LEU A 2 -1.52 -6.71 10.48
C LEU A 2 -1.23 -5.78 11.67
N SER A 3 -0.71 -6.34 12.77
CA SER A 3 -0.43 -5.59 13.98
C SER A 3 0.80 -4.69 13.79
N PRO A 4 0.73 -3.37 14.06
CA PRO A 4 1.89 -2.48 14.03
C PRO A 4 2.93 -2.77 15.13
N SER A 5 2.64 -3.68 16.07
CA SER A 5 3.51 -4.02 17.20
C SER A 5 4.87 -4.60 16.80
N SER A 6 5.02 -5.20 15.60
CA SER A 6 6.28 -5.78 15.14
C SER A 6 7.15 -4.84 14.30
N GLN A 7 6.54 -3.88 13.58
CA GLN A 7 7.26 -2.99 12.68
C GLN A 7 7.84 -1.78 13.43
N LEU A 8 7.03 -1.15 14.30
CA LEU A 8 7.40 0.10 14.95
C LEU A 8 8.67 -0.02 15.81
N PRO A 9 8.85 -1.04 16.68
CA PRO A 9 10.09 -1.22 17.43
C PRO A 9 11.34 -1.29 16.54
N ARG A 10 11.25 -1.94 15.37
CA ARG A 10 12.38 -2.04 14.45
C ARG A 10 12.68 -0.73 13.74
N LEU A 11 11.64 0.01 13.34
CA LEU A 11 11.83 1.34 12.76
C LEU A 11 12.48 2.31 13.75
N LEU A 12 12.07 2.26 15.03
CA LEU A 12 12.67 3.06 16.09
C LEU A 12 14.14 2.70 16.30
N HIS A 13 14.48 1.42 16.27
CA HIS A 13 15.87 0.97 16.38
C HIS A 13 16.72 1.35 15.16
N SER A 14 16.19 1.22 13.94
CA SER A 14 16.88 1.71 12.74
C SER A 14 17.10 3.22 12.80
N PHE A 15 16.11 3.97 13.30
CA PHE A 15 16.23 5.42 13.49
C PHE A 15 17.31 5.77 14.54
N GLU A 16 17.34 5.08 15.67
CA GLU A 16 18.41 5.21 16.68
C GLU A 16 19.80 4.99 16.06
N LYS A 17 20.00 3.87 15.33
CA LYS A 17 21.26 3.53 14.66
C LYS A 17 21.73 4.60 13.68
N GLU A 18 20.83 5.16 12.89
CA GLU A 18 21.15 6.22 11.92
C GLU A 18 21.55 7.52 12.61
N LEU A 19 20.89 7.86 13.71
CA LEU A 19 21.23 9.05 14.51
C LEU A 19 22.60 8.91 15.19
N GLU A 20 22.92 7.72 15.73
CA GLU A 20 24.27 7.42 16.24
C GLU A 20 25.33 7.68 15.14
N GLY A 21 25.04 7.29 13.90
CA GLY A 21 25.90 7.53 12.73
C GLY A 21 26.12 9.01 12.38
N HIS A 22 25.19 9.89 12.76
CA HIS A 22 25.27 11.34 12.52
C HIS A 22 25.91 12.14 13.67
N GLY A 23 26.49 11.47 14.66
CA GLY A 23 27.24 12.12 15.74
C GLY A 23 26.36 12.70 16.86
N THR A 24 25.06 12.39 16.91
CA THR A 24 24.20 12.72 18.05
C THR A 24 24.38 11.71 19.20
N VAL A 25 25.62 11.52 19.67
CA VAL A 25 26.01 10.50 20.65
C VAL A 25 25.56 10.87 22.09
N GLU A 26 25.17 12.12 22.35
CA GLU A 26 24.85 12.60 23.71
C GLU A 26 23.38 12.44 24.14
N ALA A 27 22.48 11.95 23.26
CA ALA A 27 21.06 11.80 23.64
C ALA A 27 20.82 10.47 24.37
N ASP A 28 20.27 10.53 25.59
CA ASP A 28 19.81 9.35 26.35
C ASP A 28 18.52 8.78 25.73
N TRP A 29 18.70 8.04 24.63
CA TRP A 29 17.61 7.41 23.87
C TRP A 29 16.78 6.44 24.70
N ARG A 30 17.41 5.73 25.64
CA ARG A 30 16.71 4.79 26.52
C ARG A 30 15.78 5.52 27.47
N ALA A 31 16.23 6.59 28.11
CA ALA A 31 15.34 7.41 28.94
C ALA A 31 14.20 8.04 28.12
N ALA A 32 14.49 8.52 26.91
CA ALA A 32 13.47 9.04 26.01
C ALA A 32 12.44 7.95 25.61
N MET A 33 12.90 6.73 25.34
CA MET A 33 12.04 5.59 25.02
C MET A 33 11.20 5.17 26.22
N HIS A 34 11.78 5.07 27.40
CA HIS A 34 11.05 4.79 28.65
C HIS A 34 9.96 5.83 28.90
N ALA A 35 10.27 7.12 28.73
CA ALA A 35 9.31 8.20 28.87
C ALA A 35 8.17 8.10 27.82
N ALA A 36 8.51 7.82 26.56
CA ALA A 36 7.53 7.66 25.49
C ALA A 36 6.60 6.47 25.73
N VAL A 37 7.15 5.30 26.08
CA VAL A 37 6.36 4.10 26.40
C VAL A 37 5.49 4.33 27.63
N SER A 38 6.02 4.99 28.68
CA SER A 38 5.24 5.34 29.87
C SER A 38 4.06 6.27 29.52
N ALA A 39 4.27 7.25 28.65
CA ALA A 39 3.20 8.14 28.19
C ALA A 39 2.13 7.38 27.38
N VAL A 40 2.53 6.39 26.59
CA VAL A 40 1.59 5.50 25.86
C VAL A 40 0.82 4.60 26.83
N LEU A 41 1.48 4.04 27.85
CA LEU A 41 0.85 3.21 28.89
C LEU A 41 -0.22 3.97 29.68
N GLN A 42 -0.05 5.28 29.86
CA GLN A 42 -1.06 6.15 30.48
C GLN A 42 -2.32 6.33 29.60
N ARG A 43 -2.28 5.96 28.32
CA ARG A 43 -3.39 6.09 27.36
C ARG A 43 -4.15 4.77 27.20
N SER A 44 -4.76 4.30 28.30
CA SER A 44 -5.58 3.08 28.32
C SER A 44 -6.75 3.12 27.31
N ASP A 45 -7.25 4.31 26.98
CA ASP A 45 -8.25 4.56 25.94
C ASP A 45 -7.78 4.15 24.53
N LEU A 46 -6.49 4.33 24.23
CA LEU A 46 -5.92 3.96 22.94
C LEU A 46 -5.51 2.48 22.93
N LEU A 47 -4.93 2.00 24.03
CA LEU A 47 -4.48 0.61 24.15
C LEU A 47 -5.65 -0.38 24.07
N SER A 48 -6.74 -0.11 24.78
CA SER A 48 -7.97 -0.93 24.69
C SER A 48 -8.55 -0.97 23.28
N ARG A 49 -8.39 0.09 22.48
CA ARG A 49 -8.79 0.08 21.06
C ARG A 49 -7.85 -0.77 20.22
N CYS A 50 -6.55 -0.76 20.48
CA CYS A 50 -5.61 -1.67 19.81
C CYS A 50 -5.93 -3.13 20.14
N ASP A 51 -6.18 -3.44 21.41
CA ASP A 51 -6.60 -4.78 21.84
C ASP A 51 -7.93 -5.18 21.17
N HIS A 52 -8.89 -4.26 21.06
CA HIS A 52 -10.16 -4.53 20.39
C HIS A 52 -10.00 -4.80 18.89
N VAL A 53 -9.12 -4.06 18.20
CA VAL A 53 -8.80 -4.31 16.78
C VAL A 53 -8.10 -5.65 16.60
N GLN A 54 -7.21 -6.02 17.52
CA GLN A 54 -6.53 -7.32 17.52
C GLN A 54 -7.51 -8.46 17.79
N ALA A 55 -8.45 -8.28 18.73
CA ALA A 55 -9.51 -9.24 19.04
C ALA A 55 -10.49 -9.42 17.87
N GLN A 56 -10.99 -8.33 17.28
CA GLN A 56 -11.89 -8.38 16.12
C GLN A 56 -11.25 -9.09 14.91
N SER A 57 -9.94 -8.93 14.71
CA SER A 57 -9.21 -9.61 13.65
C SER A 57 -9.10 -11.12 13.86
N ARG A 58 -9.24 -11.61 15.10
CA ARG A 58 -9.22 -13.04 15.45
C ARG A 58 -10.62 -13.68 15.36
N THR A 59 -11.66 -12.99 15.83
CA THR A 59 -13.04 -13.53 15.88
C THR A 59 -13.66 -13.81 14.51
N ARG A 60 -13.19 -13.14 13.45
CA ARG A 60 -13.81 -13.24 12.12
C ARG A 60 -13.47 -14.53 11.35
N GLU A 61 -12.49 -15.30 11.82
CA GLU A 61 -11.88 -16.38 11.03
C GLU A 61 -11.77 -17.74 11.76
N SER A 62 -12.17 -17.85 13.03
CA SER A 62 -12.04 -19.12 13.78
C SER A 62 -13.23 -19.39 14.71
N SER A 63 -14.01 -20.43 14.39
CA SER A 63 -15.03 -21.00 15.29
C SER A 63 -14.48 -22.16 16.15
N GLU A 64 -13.21 -22.58 15.97
CA GLU A 64 -12.77 -23.91 16.44
C GLU A 64 -11.52 -23.99 17.32
N GLU A 65 -10.89 -22.90 17.77
CA GLU A 65 -9.79 -23.02 18.76
C GLU A 65 -9.95 -22.08 19.95
N GLU A 66 -10.67 -22.59 20.97
CA GLU A 66 -10.65 -22.10 22.34
C GLU A 66 -9.37 -22.59 23.05
N THR A 67 -8.63 -21.69 23.71
CA THR A 67 -8.04 -21.86 25.08
C THR A 67 -6.87 -20.92 25.39
N THR A 68 -6.28 -20.22 24.42
CA THR A 68 -5.25 -19.21 24.73
C THR A 68 -5.90 -17.84 24.92
N SER A 69 -5.71 -17.24 26.10
CA SER A 69 -6.17 -15.89 26.37
C SER A 69 -5.60 -14.94 25.29
N PRO A 70 -6.42 -14.02 24.75
CA PRO A 70 -5.95 -13.12 23.71
C PRO A 70 -4.76 -12.31 24.22
N GLY A 71 -3.59 -12.53 23.63
CA GLY A 71 -2.41 -11.71 23.92
C GLY A 71 -2.75 -10.23 23.72
N SER A 72 -2.42 -9.40 24.71
CA SER A 72 -2.64 -7.96 24.65
C SER A 72 -1.59 -7.31 23.75
N PHE A 73 -2.03 -6.35 22.93
CA PHE A 73 -1.18 -5.56 22.04
C PHE A 73 0.00 -4.96 22.79
N ILE A 74 -0.23 -4.47 24.01
CA ILE A 74 0.80 -3.79 24.79
C ILE A 74 1.90 -4.74 25.23
N ARG A 75 1.54 -5.98 25.59
CA ARG A 75 2.50 -7.02 25.95
C ARG A 75 3.38 -7.35 24.76
N ASP A 76 2.77 -7.62 23.61
CA ASP A 76 3.49 -7.92 22.37
C ASP A 76 4.43 -6.75 22.00
N PHE A 77 3.97 -5.51 22.15
CA PHE A 77 4.76 -4.30 21.86
C PHE A 77 5.96 -4.13 22.81
N ILE A 78 5.76 -4.27 24.13
CA ILE A 78 6.84 -4.19 25.13
C ILE A 78 7.85 -5.32 24.90
N GLN A 79 7.39 -6.54 24.65
CA GLN A 79 8.25 -7.68 24.38
C GLN A 79 9.15 -7.43 23.15
N GLN A 80 8.60 -6.85 22.07
CA GLN A 80 9.38 -6.50 20.89
C GLN A 80 10.40 -5.38 21.15
N LEU A 81 10.03 -4.33 21.90
CA LEU A 81 10.96 -3.27 22.28
C LEU A 81 12.12 -3.80 23.12
N TYR A 82 11.83 -4.69 24.07
CA TYR A 82 12.84 -5.36 24.88
C TYR A 82 13.75 -6.27 24.03
N ALA A 83 13.16 -7.10 23.17
CA ALA A 83 13.91 -8.02 22.31
C ALA A 83 14.89 -7.31 21.36
N ILE A 84 14.61 -6.06 20.97
CA ILE A 84 15.47 -5.23 20.12
C ILE A 84 16.46 -4.38 20.93
N GLY A 85 16.31 -4.33 22.26
CA GLY A 85 17.19 -3.59 23.17
C GLY A 85 16.89 -2.10 23.28
N LEU A 86 15.69 -1.67 22.88
CA LEU A 86 15.23 -0.26 23.00
C LEU A 86 14.81 0.11 24.43
N ILE A 87 14.45 -0.88 25.23
CA ILE A 87 14.13 -0.76 26.65
C ILE A 87 14.87 -1.84 27.42
N ASP A 88 15.17 -1.59 28.69
CA ASP A 88 15.80 -2.58 29.55
C ASP A 88 14.81 -3.57 30.19
N GLN A 89 15.34 -4.70 30.68
CA GLN A 89 14.54 -5.75 31.30
C GLN A 89 13.81 -5.26 32.56
N ALA A 90 14.41 -4.35 33.33
CA ALA A 90 13.81 -3.85 34.56
C ALA A 90 12.57 -3.01 34.25
N PHE A 91 12.64 -2.17 33.22
CA PHE A 91 11.51 -1.39 32.73
C PHE A 91 10.44 -2.29 32.10
N ALA A 92 10.82 -3.25 31.27
CA ALA A 92 9.88 -4.18 30.65
C ALA A 92 9.08 -4.98 31.70
N VAL A 93 9.74 -5.53 32.71
CA VAL A 93 9.09 -6.28 33.81
C VAL A 93 8.24 -5.37 34.71
N ASN A 94 8.64 -4.11 34.90
CA ASN A 94 7.83 -3.14 35.64
C ASN A 94 6.56 -2.76 34.87
N ALA A 95 6.67 -2.58 33.55
CA ALA A 95 5.54 -2.26 32.69
C ALA A 95 4.59 -3.45 32.50
N ASP A 96 5.11 -4.67 32.43
CA ASP A 96 4.33 -5.92 32.39
C ASP A 96 5.04 -7.05 33.17
N PRO A 97 4.61 -7.32 34.42
CA PRO A 97 5.20 -8.36 35.25
C PRO A 97 5.08 -9.78 34.67
N THR A 98 4.15 -10.01 33.74
CA THR A 98 3.95 -11.33 33.14
C THR A 98 5.09 -11.74 32.21
N LEU A 99 5.87 -10.78 31.71
CA LEU A 99 7.02 -11.02 30.85
C LEU A 99 8.17 -11.77 31.53
N ALA A 100 8.25 -11.76 32.87
CA ALA A 100 9.31 -12.45 33.59
C ALA A 100 9.21 -13.99 33.50
N ASN A 101 8.01 -14.51 33.23
CA ASN A 101 7.74 -15.96 33.17
C ASN A 101 7.49 -16.47 31.75
N ASP A 102 7.46 -15.59 30.75
CA ASP A 102 7.07 -15.96 29.38
C ASP A 102 8.29 -16.44 28.58
N SER A 103 8.28 -17.70 28.15
CA SER A 103 9.38 -18.38 27.44
C SER A 103 9.50 -17.99 25.95
N GLY A 104 8.95 -16.85 25.56
CA GLY A 104 8.91 -16.39 24.17
C GLY A 104 7.69 -16.90 23.41
N THR A 105 7.60 -16.52 22.14
CA THR A 105 6.45 -16.86 21.30
C THR A 105 6.46 -18.36 20.95
N ARG A 106 5.31 -18.94 20.60
CA ARG A 106 5.20 -20.38 20.28
C ARG A 106 6.20 -20.82 19.19
N LEU A 107 6.42 -19.99 18.16
CA LEU A 107 7.40 -20.28 17.12
C LEU A 107 8.85 -20.20 17.63
N GLN A 108 9.14 -19.30 18.57
CA GLN A 108 10.46 -19.23 19.21
C GLN A 108 10.71 -20.45 20.09
N ALA A 109 9.70 -20.92 20.83
CA ALA A 109 9.79 -22.15 21.61
C ALA A 109 10.03 -23.37 20.70
N GLU A 110 9.31 -23.49 19.58
CA GLU A 110 9.55 -24.54 18.59
C GLU A 110 10.97 -24.48 18.00
N ALA A 111 11.47 -23.29 17.64
CA ALA A 111 12.84 -23.13 17.15
C ALA A 111 13.87 -23.55 18.22
N PHE A 112 13.62 -23.20 19.48
CA PHE A 112 14.45 -23.60 20.62
C PHE A 112 14.43 -25.10 20.86
N GLU A 113 13.26 -25.77 20.75
CA GLU A 113 13.14 -27.23 20.81
C GLU A 113 13.98 -27.92 19.72
N HIS A 114 14.12 -27.28 18.56
CA HIS A 114 14.99 -27.75 17.46
C HIS A 114 16.45 -27.30 17.60
N ASN A 115 16.84 -26.71 18.73
CA ASN A 115 18.18 -26.18 19.02
C ASN A 115 18.70 -25.20 17.93
N CYS A 116 17.81 -24.42 17.32
CA CYS A 116 18.19 -23.45 16.31
C CYS A 116 17.55 -22.07 16.54
N THR A 117 18.03 -21.06 15.83
CA THR A 117 17.43 -19.73 15.87
C THR A 117 16.13 -19.72 15.08
N LEU A 118 15.22 -18.80 15.40
CA LEU A 118 13.95 -18.66 14.66
C LEU A 118 14.18 -18.45 13.15
N GLU A 119 15.24 -17.74 12.77
CA GLU A 119 15.60 -17.56 11.35
C GLU A 119 15.97 -18.89 10.68
N VAL A 120 16.82 -19.70 11.31
CA VAL A 120 17.22 -21.03 10.79
C VAL A 120 16.05 -22.00 10.77
N TYR A 121 15.18 -21.94 11.78
CA TYR A 121 13.94 -22.72 11.83
C TYR A 121 13.01 -22.36 10.66
N LEU A 122 12.75 -21.07 10.43
CA LEU A 122 11.92 -20.63 9.31
C LEU A 122 12.57 -20.97 7.96
N GLU A 123 13.89 -20.88 7.86
CA GLU A 123 14.62 -21.24 6.63
C GLU A 123 14.49 -22.73 6.29
N SER A 124 14.56 -23.61 7.30
CA SER A 124 14.37 -25.06 7.13
C SER A 124 12.90 -25.45 6.89
N ARG A 125 11.96 -24.64 7.37
CA ARG A 125 10.51 -24.82 7.20
C ARG A 125 9.92 -24.05 6.01
N LEU A 126 10.73 -23.39 5.17
CA LEU A 126 10.28 -22.75 3.93
C LEU A 126 10.93 -23.45 2.73
N THR A 127 10.84 -24.78 2.70
CA THR A 127 11.34 -25.64 1.64
C THR A 127 10.20 -26.17 0.78
N MET A 128 10.53 -26.65 -0.42
CA MET A 128 9.57 -27.23 -1.36
C MET A 128 8.93 -28.55 -0.89
N GLU A 129 9.53 -29.20 0.11
CA GLU A 129 9.12 -30.53 0.60
C GLU A 129 7.84 -30.47 1.45
N LEU A 130 7.39 -29.28 1.83
CA LEU A 130 6.21 -29.11 2.66
C LEU A 130 4.92 -29.25 1.86
N SER A 131 3.95 -29.95 2.45
CA SER A 131 2.60 -30.01 1.89
C SER A 131 1.94 -28.61 1.90
N GLU A 132 0.92 -28.42 1.07
CA GLU A 132 0.13 -27.17 1.06
C GLU A 132 -0.52 -26.90 2.42
N GLU A 133 -0.95 -27.96 3.12
CA GLU A 133 -1.55 -27.88 4.45
C GLU A 133 -0.54 -27.50 5.53
N ASP A 134 0.67 -28.06 5.48
CA ASP A 134 1.76 -27.68 6.39
C ASP A 134 2.20 -26.23 6.17
N THR A 135 2.28 -25.82 4.90
CA THR A 135 2.60 -24.44 4.52
C THR A 135 1.56 -23.48 5.07
N ARG A 136 0.27 -23.79 4.89
CA ARG A 136 -0.84 -23.00 5.42
C ARG A 136 -0.78 -22.91 6.95
N THR A 137 -0.50 -24.03 7.62
CA THR A 137 -0.39 -24.10 9.09
C THR A 137 0.79 -23.28 9.62
N LEU A 138 1.95 -23.35 8.95
CA LEU A 138 3.11 -22.53 9.28
C LEU A 138 2.81 -21.04 9.11
N LEU A 139 2.26 -20.64 7.96
CA LEU A 139 1.95 -19.23 7.69
C LEU A 139 0.86 -18.69 8.61
N HIS A 140 -0.11 -19.52 9.00
CA HIS A 140 -1.11 -19.14 10.00
C HIS A 140 -0.45 -18.86 11.36
N ARG A 141 0.50 -19.71 11.80
CA ARG A 141 1.28 -19.45 13.02
C ARG A 141 2.12 -18.18 12.92
N ILE A 142 2.78 -17.95 11.78
CA ILE A 142 3.54 -16.71 11.52
C ILE A 142 2.61 -15.50 11.59
N ARG A 143 1.42 -15.56 10.98
CA ARG A 143 0.41 -14.48 11.04
C ARG A 143 0.05 -14.13 12.48
N LEU A 144 -0.14 -15.15 13.33
CA LEU A 144 -0.52 -14.99 14.74
C LEU A 144 0.63 -14.55 15.65
N ASP A 145 1.88 -14.65 15.20
CA ASP A 145 3.08 -14.26 15.93
C ASP A 145 3.80 -13.07 15.27
N PRO A 146 3.45 -11.81 15.64
CA PRO A 146 4.11 -10.62 15.14
C PRO A 146 5.63 -10.60 15.33
N GLY A 147 6.15 -11.27 16.36
CA GLY A 147 7.60 -11.34 16.61
C GLY A 147 8.36 -12.10 15.52
N SER A 148 7.69 -13.02 14.83
CA SER A 148 8.25 -13.79 13.72
C SER A 148 8.26 -13.04 12.39
N HIS A 149 7.43 -12.01 12.22
CA HIS A 149 7.17 -11.35 10.93
C HIS A 149 8.44 -10.83 10.25
N TYR A 150 9.33 -10.20 11.02
CA TYR A 150 10.61 -9.72 10.50
C TYR A 150 11.50 -10.88 10.03
N PHE A 151 11.65 -11.94 10.84
CA PHE A 151 12.50 -13.07 10.49
C PHE A 151 11.97 -13.79 9.26
N PHE A 152 10.66 -13.99 9.18
CA PHE A 152 10.00 -14.51 7.98
C PHE A 152 10.34 -13.66 6.75
N ALA A 153 10.19 -12.35 6.85
CA ALA A 153 10.50 -11.45 5.75
C ALA A 153 11.98 -11.50 5.34
N GLN A 154 12.91 -11.59 6.30
CA GLN A 154 14.34 -11.72 6.01
C GLN A 154 14.67 -13.04 5.32
N VAL A 155 14.12 -14.16 5.80
CA VAL A 155 14.30 -15.48 5.18
C VAL A 155 13.75 -15.48 3.75
N VAL A 156 12.54 -14.94 3.54
CA VAL A 156 11.97 -14.80 2.19
C VAL A 156 12.88 -13.97 1.30
N ARG A 157 13.35 -12.79 1.74
CA ARG A 157 14.28 -11.96 0.97
C ARG A 157 15.55 -12.73 0.60
N LYS A 158 16.19 -13.39 1.58
CA LYS A 158 17.43 -14.14 1.39
C LYS A 158 17.25 -15.25 0.35
N ARG A 159 16.18 -16.06 0.48
CA ARG A 159 15.86 -17.13 -0.47
C ARG A 159 15.55 -16.57 -1.85
N PHE A 160 14.70 -15.56 -1.92
CA PHE A 160 14.30 -14.92 -3.19
C PHE A 160 15.52 -14.43 -3.97
N THR A 161 16.39 -13.65 -3.32
CA THR A 161 17.61 -13.12 -3.95
C THR A 161 18.61 -14.22 -4.30
N SER A 162 18.73 -15.27 -3.48
CA SER A 162 19.62 -16.40 -3.79
C SER A 162 19.16 -17.16 -5.04
N HIS A 163 17.89 -17.58 -5.08
CA HIS A 163 17.35 -18.38 -6.18
C HIS A 163 17.14 -17.56 -7.47
N SER A 164 16.83 -16.27 -7.35
CA SER A 164 16.79 -15.36 -8.50
C SER A 164 18.18 -15.20 -9.15
N LYS A 165 19.27 -15.24 -8.38
CA LYS A 165 20.64 -15.14 -8.91
C LYS A 165 21.17 -16.47 -9.45
N SER A 166 20.80 -17.59 -8.84
CA SER A 166 21.20 -18.92 -9.32
C SER A 166 20.39 -19.38 -10.54
N GLY A 167 19.26 -18.73 -10.84
CA GLY A 167 18.34 -19.17 -11.90
C GLY A 167 17.54 -20.41 -11.53
N ASP A 168 17.47 -20.75 -10.24
CA ASP A 168 16.73 -21.90 -9.73
C ASP A 168 15.23 -21.57 -9.70
N LEU A 169 14.61 -21.77 -10.86
CA LEU A 169 13.23 -21.36 -11.11
C LEU A 169 12.22 -22.19 -10.31
N GLU A 170 12.51 -23.47 -10.07
CA GLU A 170 11.60 -24.37 -9.36
C GLU A 170 11.41 -23.94 -7.90
N VAL A 171 12.50 -23.66 -7.17
CA VAL A 171 12.41 -23.18 -5.79
C VAL A 171 11.80 -21.79 -5.73
N LEU A 172 12.15 -20.92 -6.69
CA LEU A 172 11.59 -19.57 -6.75
C LEU A 172 10.08 -19.59 -7.04
N SER A 173 9.63 -20.46 -7.95
CA SER A 173 8.22 -20.70 -8.28
C SER A 173 7.43 -21.07 -7.04
N HIS A 174 7.88 -22.09 -6.30
CA HIS A 174 7.23 -22.52 -5.07
C HIS A 174 7.13 -21.39 -4.04
N LEU A 175 8.23 -20.64 -3.84
CA LEU A 175 8.24 -19.48 -2.94
C LEU A 175 7.23 -18.41 -3.40
N THR A 176 7.22 -18.05 -4.68
CA THR A 176 6.30 -17.04 -5.22
C THR A 176 4.84 -17.48 -5.14
N LYS A 177 4.56 -18.76 -5.35
CA LYS A 177 3.23 -19.37 -5.20
C LYS A 177 2.72 -19.30 -3.78
N MET A 178 3.54 -19.67 -2.82
CA MET A 178 3.23 -19.49 -1.41
C MET A 178 2.90 -18.02 -1.10
N LEU A 179 3.68 -17.07 -1.62
CA LEU A 179 3.45 -15.66 -1.35
C LEU A 179 2.16 -15.11 -1.98
N TYR A 180 1.87 -15.41 -3.25
CA TYR A 180 0.67 -14.89 -3.90
C TYR A 180 -0.61 -15.61 -3.47
N ALA A 181 -0.53 -16.88 -3.03
CA ALA A 181 -1.68 -17.63 -2.53
C ALA A 181 -2.13 -17.18 -1.13
N HIS A 182 -1.24 -16.52 -0.37
CA HIS A 182 -1.49 -16.07 0.99
C HIS A 182 -1.36 -14.55 1.09
N ASP A 183 -2.47 -13.84 0.85
CA ASP A 183 -2.51 -12.37 0.78
C ASP A 183 -1.84 -11.66 1.98
N PHE A 184 -2.04 -12.16 3.19
CA PHE A 184 -1.42 -11.60 4.40
C PHE A 184 0.11 -11.76 4.44
N ALA A 185 0.67 -12.77 3.76
CA ALA A 185 2.12 -12.96 3.71
C ALA A 185 2.76 -11.79 2.97
N LEU A 186 2.16 -11.34 1.87
CA LEU A 186 2.60 -10.12 1.16
C LEU A 186 2.47 -8.87 2.03
N ASP A 187 1.43 -8.77 2.86
CA ASP A 187 1.31 -7.67 3.82
C ASP A 187 2.50 -7.69 4.80
N ILE A 188 2.83 -8.87 5.36
CA ILE A 188 3.95 -9.02 6.30
C ILE A 188 5.26 -8.62 5.61
N LEU A 189 5.49 -9.10 4.39
CA LEU A 189 6.67 -8.72 3.62
C LEU A 189 6.74 -7.21 3.39
N SER A 190 5.63 -6.57 3.01
CA SER A 190 5.60 -5.13 2.73
C SER A 190 5.88 -4.25 3.94
N LEU A 191 5.64 -4.76 5.15
CA LEU A 191 5.98 -4.05 6.39
C LEU A 191 7.49 -4.09 6.68
N HIS A 192 8.18 -5.15 6.27
CA HIS A 192 9.58 -5.37 6.66
C HIS A 192 10.57 -5.23 5.50
N LEU A 193 10.09 -5.25 4.26
CA LEU A 193 10.90 -5.19 3.05
C LEU A 193 10.35 -4.13 2.10
N LYS A 194 11.24 -3.60 1.26
CA LYS A 194 10.85 -2.93 0.03
C LYS A 194 10.34 -3.97 -0.96
N ILE A 195 9.03 -4.16 -1.03
CA ILE A 195 8.43 -5.16 -1.92
C ILE A 195 8.77 -4.91 -3.40
N THR A 196 9.01 -3.64 -3.76
CA THR A 196 9.52 -3.24 -5.09
C THR A 196 10.85 -3.90 -5.43
N ASP A 197 11.66 -4.25 -4.43
CA ASP A 197 12.95 -4.87 -4.66
C ASP A 197 12.82 -6.32 -5.11
N LEU A 198 11.89 -7.07 -4.51
CA LEU A 198 11.56 -8.44 -4.93
C LEU A 198 10.96 -8.44 -6.33
N VAL A 199 10.05 -7.49 -6.61
CA VAL A 199 9.46 -7.32 -7.94
C VAL A 199 10.52 -7.01 -9.00
N PHE A 200 11.48 -6.16 -8.68
CA PHE A 200 12.56 -5.81 -9.61
C PHE A 200 13.42 -7.04 -9.96
N GLU A 201 13.74 -7.89 -8.98
CA GLU A 201 14.50 -9.13 -9.20
C GLU A 201 13.70 -10.13 -10.06
N ALA A 202 12.43 -10.33 -9.73
CA ALA A 202 11.51 -11.19 -10.49
C ALA A 202 11.34 -10.72 -11.95
N LEU A 203 11.18 -9.41 -12.16
CA LEU A 203 11.09 -8.82 -13.50
C LEU A 203 12.39 -8.95 -14.27
N GLY A 204 13.53 -8.87 -13.59
CA GLY A 204 14.84 -9.09 -14.19
C GLY A 204 14.94 -10.49 -14.76
N LEU A 205 14.57 -11.49 -13.96
CA LEU A 205 14.48 -12.89 -14.39
C LEU A 205 13.56 -13.03 -15.61
N LEU A 206 12.34 -12.48 -15.57
CA LEU A 206 11.39 -12.56 -16.68
C LEU A 206 11.90 -11.92 -17.99
N HIS A 207 12.71 -10.86 -17.91
CA HIS A 207 13.30 -10.21 -19.10
C HIS A 207 14.45 -11.02 -19.71
N GLU A 208 15.20 -11.75 -18.88
CA GLU A 208 16.38 -12.50 -19.28
C GLU A 208 16.06 -13.97 -19.59
N TYR A 209 14.85 -14.44 -19.26
CA TYR A 209 14.45 -15.82 -19.41
C TYR A 209 14.24 -16.23 -20.87
N ASP A 210 14.82 -17.37 -21.23
CA ASP A 210 14.72 -17.99 -22.55
C ASP A 210 14.47 -19.50 -22.43
N CYS A 211 13.47 -19.99 -23.15
CA CYS A 211 13.06 -21.39 -23.13
C CYS A 211 13.86 -22.26 -24.12
N GLU A 212 14.68 -21.67 -25.01
CA GLU A 212 15.32 -22.38 -26.12
C GLU A 212 16.10 -23.62 -25.67
N THR A 213 16.89 -23.49 -24.60
CA THR A 213 17.85 -24.52 -24.13
C THR A 213 17.34 -25.41 -23.00
N ILE A 214 16.09 -25.23 -22.58
CA ILE A 214 15.54 -25.92 -21.40
C ILE A 214 15.14 -27.35 -21.73
N GLY A 215 15.44 -28.32 -20.87
CA GLY A 215 15.08 -29.73 -21.10
C GLY A 215 13.56 -29.92 -21.26
N ASP A 216 12.79 -29.46 -20.27
CA ASP A 216 11.31 -29.52 -20.25
C ASP A 216 10.74 -28.08 -20.22
N PRO A 217 10.29 -27.54 -21.37
CA PRO A 217 9.80 -26.17 -21.46
C PRO A 217 8.41 -26.03 -20.83
N GLN A 218 7.60 -27.09 -20.74
CA GLN A 218 6.26 -27.00 -20.13
C GLN A 218 6.34 -26.81 -18.62
N THR A 219 7.17 -27.60 -17.95
CA THR A 219 7.42 -27.44 -16.50
C THR A 219 8.05 -26.09 -16.21
N ALA A 220 9.02 -25.68 -17.02
CA ALA A 220 9.74 -24.43 -16.80
C ALA A 220 8.85 -23.19 -17.03
N VAL A 221 8.00 -23.18 -18.06
CA VAL A 221 7.01 -22.11 -18.28
C VAL A 221 5.96 -22.08 -17.18
N SER A 222 5.53 -23.24 -16.67
CA SER A 222 4.62 -23.31 -15.52
C SER A 222 5.25 -22.69 -14.27
N HIS A 223 6.52 -22.99 -13.99
CA HIS A 223 7.24 -22.40 -12.87
C HIS A 223 7.45 -20.88 -13.03
N LEU A 224 7.75 -20.42 -14.24
CA LEU A 224 7.82 -18.99 -14.54
C LEU A 224 6.46 -18.31 -14.34
N GLY A 225 5.37 -19.01 -14.63
CA GLY A 225 4.02 -18.53 -14.43
C GLY A 225 3.74 -18.11 -12.99
N ASP A 226 4.18 -18.89 -12.01
CA ASP A 226 4.04 -18.53 -10.59
C ASP A 226 4.79 -17.24 -10.23
N VAL A 227 5.98 -17.04 -10.80
CA VAL A 227 6.75 -15.80 -10.63
C VAL A 227 6.00 -14.61 -11.24
N VAL A 228 5.40 -14.78 -12.43
CA VAL A 228 4.60 -13.73 -13.07
C VAL A 228 3.35 -13.39 -12.26
N LEU A 229 2.63 -14.40 -11.77
CA LEU A 229 1.45 -14.22 -10.92
C LEU A 229 1.81 -13.47 -9.64
N PHE A 230 2.94 -13.77 -9.02
CA PHE A 230 3.45 -13.01 -7.88
C PHE A 230 3.66 -11.53 -8.23
N ILE A 231 4.31 -11.23 -9.37
CA ILE A 231 4.52 -9.83 -9.75
C ILE A 231 3.18 -9.13 -10.00
N GLN A 232 2.26 -9.75 -10.74
CA GLN A 232 0.94 -9.20 -11.02
C GLN A 232 0.14 -8.96 -9.73
N MET A 233 0.19 -9.89 -8.78
CA MET A 233 -0.42 -9.79 -7.46
C MET A 233 0.15 -8.61 -6.68
N VAL A 234 1.48 -8.50 -6.55
CA VAL A 234 2.14 -7.42 -5.81
C VAL A 234 1.83 -6.06 -6.45
N LEU A 235 1.93 -5.93 -7.77
CA LEU A 235 1.62 -4.66 -8.44
C LEU A 235 0.16 -4.25 -8.20
N THR A 236 -0.76 -5.21 -8.21
CA THR A 236 -2.21 -4.99 -8.03
C THR A 236 -2.54 -4.59 -6.61
N LYS A 237 -1.98 -5.31 -5.64
CA LYS A 237 -2.16 -5.07 -4.21
C LYS A 237 -1.57 -3.72 -3.78
N PHE A 238 -0.31 -3.47 -4.14
CA PHE A 238 0.40 -2.25 -3.77
C PHE A 238 0.30 -1.22 -4.90
N ARG A 239 -0.89 -0.62 -5.06
CA ARG A 239 -1.19 0.40 -6.10
C ARG A 239 -0.20 1.58 -6.14
N SER A 240 0.62 1.79 -5.11
CA SER A 240 1.74 2.73 -5.12
C SER A 240 2.82 2.38 -6.17
N ILE A 241 2.91 1.12 -6.60
CA ILE A 241 3.81 0.62 -7.65
C ILE A 241 3.13 0.72 -9.03
N SER A 242 2.34 1.77 -9.27
CA SER A 242 1.65 2.00 -10.56
C SER A 242 2.53 2.67 -11.62
N ALA A 243 3.83 2.83 -11.37
CA ALA A 243 4.75 3.33 -12.39
C ALA A 243 4.85 2.32 -13.55
N PRO A 244 4.85 2.78 -14.82
CA PRO A 244 4.98 1.90 -15.99
C PRO A 244 6.37 1.25 -16.11
N SER A 245 7.32 1.70 -15.28
CA SER A 245 8.66 1.14 -15.20
C SER A 245 9.20 1.24 -13.78
N LEU A 246 10.00 0.25 -13.37
CA LEU A 246 10.80 0.28 -12.16
C LEU A 246 12.25 0.60 -12.50
N ARG A 247 12.92 1.35 -11.62
CA ARG A 247 14.33 1.74 -11.80
C ARG A 247 15.13 1.33 -10.57
N ARG A 248 16.27 0.67 -10.80
CA ARG A 248 17.29 0.39 -9.79
C ARG A 248 18.66 0.70 -10.39
N GLY A 249 19.33 1.73 -9.89
CA GLY A 249 20.56 2.24 -10.50
C GLY A 249 20.33 2.66 -11.95
N SER A 250 21.10 2.09 -12.88
CA SER A 250 20.97 2.34 -14.32
C SER A 250 19.94 1.44 -15.02
N LYS A 251 19.49 0.34 -14.40
CA LYS A 251 18.60 -0.64 -15.02
C LYS A 251 17.14 -0.20 -14.87
N VAL A 252 16.41 -0.18 -15.99
CA VAL A 252 14.99 0.18 -16.07
C VAL A 252 14.21 -1.03 -16.60
N LEU A 253 13.24 -1.49 -15.84
CA LEU A 253 12.40 -2.64 -16.18
C LEU A 253 10.96 -2.21 -16.38
N ARG A 254 10.33 -2.66 -17.47
CA ARG A 254 8.95 -2.33 -17.81
C ARG A 254 7.97 -3.24 -17.06
N THR A 255 6.91 -2.64 -16.51
CA THR A 255 5.84 -3.35 -15.79
C THR A 255 4.54 -3.41 -16.59
N ASP A 256 4.41 -2.59 -17.62
CA ASP A 256 3.20 -2.47 -18.43
C ASP A 256 2.85 -3.75 -19.20
N ILE A 257 3.86 -4.54 -19.56
CA ILE A 257 3.70 -5.84 -20.21
C ILE A 257 2.87 -6.83 -19.37
N LEU A 258 2.92 -6.71 -18.04
CA LEU A 258 2.22 -7.61 -17.12
C LEU A 258 0.73 -7.30 -16.99
N ARG A 259 0.32 -6.13 -17.45
CA ARG A 259 -1.06 -5.61 -17.41
C ARG A 259 -1.58 -5.27 -18.80
N SER A 260 -0.96 -5.82 -19.84
CA SER A 260 -1.39 -5.59 -21.21
C SER A 260 -2.84 -6.05 -21.36
N SER A 261 -3.74 -5.09 -21.54
CA SER A 261 -5.17 -5.32 -21.77
C SER A 261 -5.55 -5.05 -23.23
N ARG A 262 -4.58 -4.60 -24.03
CA ARG A 262 -4.81 -4.19 -25.40
C ARG A 262 -4.86 -5.41 -26.30
N ALA A 263 -6.04 -5.68 -26.87
CA ALA A 263 -6.18 -6.54 -28.03
C ALA A 263 -5.85 -5.75 -29.30
N TYR A 264 -5.07 -6.36 -30.19
CA TYR A 264 -4.70 -5.78 -31.48
C TYR A 264 -5.47 -6.48 -32.61
N HIS A 265 -5.63 -5.80 -33.75
CA HIS A 265 -6.03 -6.50 -34.96
C HIS A 265 -4.84 -7.35 -35.45
N PRO A 266 -5.05 -8.57 -35.98
CA PRO A 266 -3.95 -9.44 -36.43
C PRO A 266 -3.06 -8.82 -37.52
N ASP A 267 -3.59 -7.86 -38.28
CA ASP A 267 -2.85 -7.13 -39.30
C ASP A 267 -2.00 -5.98 -38.75
N ASP A 268 -2.30 -5.52 -37.54
CA ASP A 268 -1.53 -4.49 -36.83
C ASP A 268 -0.37 -5.10 -36.03
N LEU A 269 -0.27 -6.44 -35.97
CA LEU A 269 0.80 -7.14 -35.28
C LEU A 269 2.11 -7.04 -36.07
N PRO A 270 3.26 -6.84 -35.39
CA PRO A 270 4.57 -6.96 -36.02
C PRO A 270 4.76 -8.30 -36.74
N PRO A 271 5.53 -8.37 -37.85
CA PRO A 271 5.66 -9.60 -38.65
C PRO A 271 6.17 -10.82 -37.86
N ASP A 272 7.11 -10.59 -36.94
CA ASP A 272 7.66 -11.59 -36.02
C ASP A 272 6.59 -12.10 -35.04
N VAL A 273 5.78 -11.20 -34.48
CA VAL A 273 4.67 -11.56 -33.57
C VAL A 273 3.53 -12.23 -34.31
N LYS A 274 3.28 -11.88 -35.58
CA LYS A 274 2.19 -12.45 -36.40
C LYS A 274 2.39 -13.96 -36.64
N LEU A 275 3.61 -14.40 -36.94
CA LEU A 275 3.93 -15.82 -37.10
C LEU A 275 3.68 -16.60 -35.79
N VAL A 276 4.17 -16.06 -34.68
CA VAL A 276 3.99 -16.65 -33.35
C VAL A 276 2.50 -16.71 -32.99
N PHE A 277 1.76 -15.63 -33.23
CA PHE A 277 0.32 -15.55 -33.02
C PHE A 277 -0.45 -16.63 -33.80
N THR A 278 -0.14 -16.80 -35.09
CA THR A 278 -0.80 -17.84 -35.91
C THR A 278 -0.52 -19.25 -35.39
N GLY A 279 0.72 -19.52 -34.96
CA GLY A 279 1.08 -20.78 -34.31
C GLY A 279 0.25 -21.04 -33.05
N TRP A 280 0.17 -20.05 -32.15
CA TRP A 280 -0.57 -20.17 -30.89
C TRP A 280 -2.07 -20.29 -31.09
N PHE A 281 -2.65 -19.51 -32.01
CA PHE A 281 -4.07 -19.58 -32.31
C PHE A 281 -4.44 -20.96 -32.84
N LYS A 282 -3.61 -21.53 -33.73
CA LYS A 282 -3.82 -22.89 -34.25
C LYS A 282 -3.66 -23.94 -33.15
N ALA A 283 -2.62 -23.84 -32.32
CA ALA A 283 -2.36 -24.77 -31.24
C ALA A 283 -3.44 -24.78 -30.15
N ILE A 284 -4.20 -23.69 -29.97
CA ILE A 284 -5.16 -23.59 -28.87
C ILE A 284 -6.62 -23.70 -29.34
N PHE A 285 -6.98 -23.08 -30.46
CA PHE A 285 -8.38 -22.88 -30.86
C PHE A 285 -8.75 -23.55 -32.19
N ASP A 286 -7.85 -24.29 -32.84
CA ASP A 286 -8.16 -25.02 -34.06
C ASP A 286 -8.79 -26.39 -33.77
N LYS A 287 -9.74 -26.81 -34.60
CA LYS A 287 -10.40 -28.13 -34.52
C LYS A 287 -9.42 -29.30 -34.65
N SER A 288 -8.32 -29.09 -35.37
CA SER A 288 -7.26 -30.07 -35.57
C SER A 288 -6.09 -29.87 -34.61
N SER A 289 -6.29 -29.14 -33.51
CA SER A 289 -5.24 -28.91 -32.52
C SER A 289 -4.75 -30.22 -31.90
N GLU A 290 -3.43 -30.42 -31.94
CA GLU A 290 -2.71 -31.45 -31.19
C GLU A 290 -2.26 -30.95 -29.80
N GLY A 291 -2.64 -29.72 -29.44
CA GLY A 291 -2.26 -29.03 -28.21
C GLY A 291 -1.01 -28.17 -28.35
N ILE A 292 -0.40 -27.87 -27.21
CA ILE A 292 0.78 -26.99 -27.09
C ILE A 292 2.04 -27.85 -27.14
N ASP A 293 2.74 -27.82 -28.27
CA ASP A 293 4.03 -28.49 -28.44
C ASP A 293 5.21 -27.71 -27.81
N ASP A 294 6.27 -28.42 -27.44
CA ASP A 294 7.48 -27.84 -26.88
C ASP A 294 8.13 -26.83 -27.83
N THR A 295 8.02 -27.03 -29.14
CA THR A 295 8.56 -26.11 -30.15
C THR A 295 7.93 -24.72 -30.06
N ILE A 296 6.62 -24.63 -29.78
CA ILE A 296 5.95 -23.33 -29.67
C ILE A 296 6.37 -22.59 -28.40
N LEU A 297 6.63 -23.32 -27.31
CA LEU A 297 7.12 -22.76 -26.05
C LEU A 297 8.57 -22.28 -26.19
N ARG A 298 9.44 -23.05 -26.84
CA ARG A 298 10.85 -22.70 -27.08
C ARG A 298 11.01 -21.47 -27.97
N SER A 299 10.13 -21.30 -28.94
CA SER A 299 10.18 -20.18 -29.90
C SER A 299 9.47 -18.92 -29.41
N THR A 300 8.77 -18.98 -28.27
CA THR A 300 7.97 -17.86 -27.75
C THR A 300 8.57 -17.29 -26.48
N LYS A 301 8.96 -16.01 -26.53
CA LYS A 301 9.33 -15.28 -25.31
C LYS A 301 8.10 -15.10 -24.40
N PRO A 302 8.22 -15.31 -23.08
CA PRO A 302 7.11 -15.14 -22.14
C PRO A 302 6.42 -13.77 -22.22
N GLN A 303 7.20 -12.71 -22.48
CA GLN A 303 6.69 -11.35 -22.64
C GLN A 303 5.80 -11.19 -23.87
N THR A 304 6.18 -11.82 -24.98
CA THR A 304 5.38 -11.84 -26.21
C THR A 304 4.05 -12.54 -25.94
N LEU A 305 4.09 -13.67 -25.21
CA LEU A 305 2.87 -14.41 -24.86
C LEU A 305 1.92 -13.57 -24.00
N LEU A 306 2.41 -12.91 -22.94
CA LEU A 306 1.62 -11.98 -22.13
C LEU A 306 0.93 -10.88 -22.94
N GLN A 307 1.65 -10.30 -23.90
CA GLN A 307 1.12 -9.23 -24.75
C GLN A 307 0.11 -9.74 -25.77
N MET A 308 0.30 -10.95 -26.30
CA MET A 308 -0.57 -11.50 -27.35
C MET A 308 -1.83 -12.19 -26.79
N SER A 309 -1.82 -12.68 -25.55
CA SER A 309 -2.95 -13.42 -24.97
C SER A 309 -4.31 -12.70 -25.06
N PRO A 310 -4.44 -11.39 -24.75
CA PRO A 310 -5.70 -10.68 -24.96
C PRO A 310 -6.18 -10.71 -26.42
N THR A 311 -5.24 -10.66 -27.37
CA THR A 311 -5.53 -10.74 -28.81
C THR A 311 -5.97 -12.15 -29.21
N LEU A 312 -5.36 -13.21 -28.68
CA LEU A 312 -5.78 -14.59 -28.92
C LEU A 312 -7.26 -14.79 -28.53
N PHE A 313 -7.64 -14.32 -27.34
CA PHE A 313 -9.03 -14.41 -26.88
C PHE A 313 -9.99 -13.53 -27.68
N SER A 314 -9.58 -12.31 -28.03
CA SER A 314 -10.39 -11.41 -28.87
C SER A 314 -10.69 -12.05 -30.25
N GLN A 315 -9.68 -12.64 -30.87
CA GLN A 315 -9.83 -13.35 -32.15
C GLN A 315 -10.62 -14.65 -32.00
N ALA A 316 -10.49 -15.38 -30.88
CA ALA A 316 -11.30 -16.57 -30.62
C ALA A 316 -12.78 -16.19 -30.46
N CYS A 317 -13.08 -15.08 -29.77
CA CYS A 317 -14.44 -14.55 -29.66
C CYS A 317 -15.02 -14.19 -31.03
N LEU A 318 -14.25 -13.51 -31.89
CA LEU A 318 -14.68 -13.18 -33.25
C LEU A 318 -14.88 -14.43 -34.11
N ALA A 319 -13.94 -15.37 -34.09
CA ALA A 319 -14.06 -16.63 -34.81
C ALA A 319 -15.29 -17.44 -34.36
N ARG A 320 -15.63 -17.39 -33.06
CA ARG A 320 -16.84 -18.03 -32.52
C ARG A 320 -18.12 -17.35 -32.98
N GLN A 321 -18.12 -16.01 -33.05
CA GLN A 321 -19.24 -15.22 -33.56
C GLN A 321 -19.47 -15.48 -35.05
N ASP A 322 -18.39 -15.62 -35.83
CA ASP A 322 -18.42 -15.95 -37.25
C ASP A 322 -18.74 -17.43 -37.53
N GLY A 323 -18.84 -18.28 -36.50
CA GLY A 323 -19.06 -19.72 -36.64
C GLY A 323 -17.86 -20.52 -37.17
N ARG A 324 -16.65 -19.94 -37.15
CA ARG A 324 -15.40 -20.59 -37.58
C ARG A 324 -14.88 -21.60 -36.55
N ILE A 325 -15.11 -21.33 -35.27
CA ILE A 325 -14.89 -22.27 -34.16
C ILE A 325 -16.21 -22.51 -33.43
N ASP A 326 -16.41 -23.70 -32.87
CA ASP A 326 -17.59 -23.98 -32.07
C ASP A 326 -17.36 -23.72 -30.56
N ASN A 327 -18.38 -24.00 -29.76
CA ASN A 327 -18.32 -23.74 -28.32
C ASN A 327 -17.34 -24.69 -27.61
N ASP A 328 -17.21 -25.92 -28.09
CA ASP A 328 -16.33 -26.92 -27.48
C ASP A 328 -14.86 -26.57 -27.76
N ASP A 329 -14.53 -26.16 -28.99
CA ASP A 329 -13.20 -25.64 -29.35
C ASP A 329 -12.80 -24.46 -28.46
N LEU A 330 -13.72 -23.51 -28.27
CA LEU A 330 -13.49 -22.33 -27.43
C LEU A 330 -13.23 -22.74 -25.97
N HIS A 331 -14.06 -23.61 -25.40
CA HIS A 331 -13.90 -24.08 -24.02
C HIS A 331 -12.60 -24.88 -23.82
N ASN A 332 -12.27 -25.75 -24.78
CA ASN A 332 -11.02 -26.51 -24.78
C ASN A 332 -9.81 -25.57 -24.82
N GLY A 333 -9.85 -24.56 -25.69
CA GLY A 333 -8.80 -23.54 -25.75
C GLY A 333 -8.66 -22.75 -24.44
N ILE A 334 -9.77 -22.33 -23.83
CA ILE A 334 -9.77 -21.65 -22.52
C ILE A 334 -9.19 -22.56 -21.42
N SER A 335 -9.42 -23.88 -21.50
CA SER A 335 -8.96 -24.83 -20.49
C SER A 335 -7.43 -24.85 -20.33
N TYR A 336 -6.67 -24.65 -21.42
CA TYR A 336 -5.21 -24.51 -21.36
C TYR A 336 -4.78 -23.31 -20.51
N PHE A 337 -5.50 -22.18 -20.62
CA PHE A 337 -5.28 -20.98 -19.81
C PHE A 337 -5.74 -21.12 -18.37
N LEU A 338 -6.63 -22.06 -18.06
CA LEU A 338 -7.04 -22.33 -16.69
C LEU A 338 -6.04 -23.24 -15.95
N GLY A 339 -5.18 -23.95 -16.68
CA GLY A 339 -4.12 -24.78 -16.15
C GLY A 339 -2.87 -23.99 -15.73
N PRO A 340 -1.95 -24.64 -14.99
CA PRO A 340 -0.72 -24.01 -14.49
C PRO A 340 0.22 -23.52 -15.60
N LEU A 341 0.11 -24.08 -16.81
CA LEU A 341 0.97 -23.73 -17.93
C LEU A 341 0.77 -22.28 -18.42
N LEU A 342 -0.48 -21.78 -18.45
CA LEU A 342 -0.81 -20.50 -19.10
C LEU A 342 -1.64 -19.53 -18.24
N ASN A 343 -2.05 -19.92 -17.03
CA ASN A 343 -2.90 -19.10 -16.15
C ASN A 343 -2.35 -17.70 -15.83
N TRP A 344 -1.04 -17.55 -15.80
CA TRP A 344 -0.32 -16.30 -15.57
C TRP A 344 -0.54 -15.24 -16.66
N THR A 345 -1.08 -15.64 -17.81
CA THR A 345 -1.45 -14.72 -18.90
C THR A 345 -2.90 -14.21 -18.80
N LEU A 346 -3.73 -14.83 -17.95
CA LEU A 346 -5.16 -14.51 -17.85
C LEU A 346 -5.44 -13.12 -17.31
N VAL A 347 -4.54 -12.53 -16.52
CA VAL A 347 -4.74 -11.17 -15.97
C VAL A 347 -4.97 -10.16 -17.10
N GLY A 348 -4.10 -10.17 -18.12
CA GLY A 348 -4.25 -9.31 -19.29
C GLY A 348 -5.52 -9.62 -20.10
N VAL A 349 -5.85 -10.90 -20.26
CA VAL A 349 -7.06 -11.37 -20.96
C VAL A 349 -8.32 -10.85 -20.28
N VAL A 350 -8.45 -11.02 -18.96
CA VAL A 350 -9.61 -10.56 -18.19
C VAL A 350 -9.76 -9.05 -18.32
N HIS A 351 -8.66 -8.29 -18.20
CA HIS A 351 -8.71 -6.84 -18.41
C HIS A 351 -9.13 -6.46 -19.84
N GLY A 352 -8.63 -7.14 -20.86
CA GLY A 352 -9.00 -6.90 -22.26
C GLY A 352 -10.46 -7.22 -22.55
N MET A 353 -10.96 -8.37 -22.07
CA MET A 353 -12.36 -8.76 -22.22
C MET A 353 -13.29 -7.80 -21.49
N LEU A 354 -12.95 -7.36 -20.27
CA LEU A 354 -13.71 -6.35 -19.55
C LEU A 354 -13.79 -5.03 -20.33
N PHE A 355 -12.68 -4.62 -20.95
CA PHE A 355 -12.64 -3.43 -21.79
C PHE A 355 -13.52 -3.57 -23.04
N GLU A 356 -13.50 -4.74 -23.71
CA GLU A 356 -14.39 -5.01 -24.85
C GLU A 356 -15.87 -5.00 -24.45
N VAL A 357 -16.22 -5.61 -23.31
CA VAL A 357 -17.59 -5.59 -22.77
C VAL A 357 -18.00 -4.15 -22.44
N GLN A 358 -17.12 -3.36 -21.85
CA GLN A 358 -17.40 -1.95 -21.55
C GLN A 358 -17.63 -1.13 -22.82
N GLN A 359 -16.89 -1.40 -23.91
CA GLN A 359 -17.07 -0.68 -25.18
C GLN A 359 -18.32 -1.12 -25.94
N ARG A 360 -18.63 -2.41 -25.96
CA ARG A 360 -19.69 -3.00 -26.80
C ARG A 360 -21.02 -3.21 -26.06
N GLY A 361 -21.03 -3.11 -24.73
CA GLY A 361 -22.22 -3.31 -23.90
C GLY A 361 -22.85 -4.69 -24.12
N PHE A 362 -24.16 -4.72 -24.39
CA PHE A 362 -24.91 -5.95 -24.64
C PHE A 362 -24.50 -6.71 -25.92
N GLY A 363 -23.67 -6.11 -26.79
CA GLY A 363 -23.16 -6.73 -28.02
C GLY A 363 -21.96 -7.67 -27.83
N ALA A 364 -21.62 -8.05 -26.60
CA ALA A 364 -20.44 -8.87 -26.28
C ALA A 364 -20.77 -10.17 -25.50
N PRO A 365 -21.73 -11.02 -25.96
CA PRO A 365 -22.15 -12.21 -25.22
C PRO A 365 -21.03 -13.26 -25.08
N VAL A 366 -20.20 -13.44 -26.10
CA VAL A 366 -19.09 -14.41 -26.08
C VAL A 366 -17.97 -13.95 -25.14
N GLN A 367 -17.66 -12.66 -25.12
CA GLN A 367 -16.69 -12.09 -24.17
C GLN A 367 -17.17 -12.25 -22.72
N LEU A 368 -18.48 -12.10 -22.47
CA LEU A 368 -19.05 -12.31 -21.14
C LEU A 368 -18.98 -13.79 -20.71
N GLU A 369 -19.23 -14.71 -21.63
CA GLU A 369 -19.07 -16.17 -21.41
C GLU A 369 -17.61 -16.51 -21.06
N VAL A 370 -16.64 -16.01 -21.85
CA VAL A 370 -15.20 -16.14 -21.57
C VAL A 370 -14.87 -15.60 -20.16
N LEU A 371 -15.35 -14.41 -19.81
CA LEU A 371 -15.14 -13.83 -18.47
C LEU A 371 -15.73 -14.69 -17.36
N GLN A 372 -16.90 -15.29 -17.56
CA GLN A 372 -17.53 -16.17 -16.58
C GLN A 372 -16.73 -17.46 -16.38
N ILE A 373 -16.22 -18.06 -17.46
CA ILE A 373 -15.41 -19.28 -17.41
C ILE A 373 -14.06 -18.98 -16.74
N SER A 374 -13.38 -17.91 -17.17
CA SER A 374 -12.12 -17.48 -16.58
C SER A 374 -12.28 -17.11 -15.11
N GLY A 375 -13.26 -16.28 -14.76
CA GLY A 375 -13.46 -15.74 -13.41
C GLY A 375 -13.84 -16.76 -12.33
N LYS A 376 -14.51 -17.87 -12.68
CA LYS A 376 -14.88 -18.91 -11.70
C LYS A 376 -13.68 -19.70 -11.15
N ARG A 377 -12.55 -19.75 -11.87
CA ARG A 377 -11.35 -20.52 -11.47
C ARG A 377 -10.13 -19.67 -11.13
N THR A 378 -10.09 -18.38 -11.48
CA THR A 378 -8.97 -17.49 -11.08
C THR A 378 -9.06 -16.96 -9.64
N GLN A 379 -9.91 -17.54 -8.79
CA GLN A 379 -10.13 -17.11 -7.40
C GLN A 379 -8.86 -17.13 -6.51
N VAL A 380 -7.77 -17.78 -6.93
CA VAL A 380 -6.51 -17.83 -6.16
C VAL A 380 -5.54 -16.68 -6.47
N ALA A 381 -5.60 -16.08 -7.67
CA ALA A 381 -4.75 -14.93 -8.04
C ALA A 381 -5.53 -13.60 -8.17
N ILE A 382 -6.85 -13.67 -8.39
CA ILE A 382 -7.74 -12.52 -8.57
C ILE A 382 -8.48 -12.15 -7.27
N SER A 383 -8.31 -12.89 -6.17
CA SER A 383 -8.93 -12.52 -4.88
C SER A 383 -8.47 -11.13 -4.37
N SER A 384 -7.32 -10.61 -4.83
CA SER A 384 -6.87 -9.23 -4.58
C SER A 384 -7.34 -8.22 -5.63
N LEU A 385 -7.74 -8.67 -6.83
CA LEU A 385 -8.58 -7.94 -7.77
C LEU A 385 -10.04 -8.04 -7.31
N HIS A 386 -10.27 -7.69 -6.05
CA HIS A 386 -11.52 -7.13 -5.62
C HIS A 386 -11.72 -5.80 -6.41
N TYR A 387 -12.23 -5.89 -7.64
CA TYR A 387 -13.47 -5.15 -7.89
C TYR A 387 -14.53 -5.85 -7.05
N ASP A 388 -14.43 -5.69 -5.72
CA ASP A 388 -15.46 -6.11 -4.81
C ASP A 388 -16.67 -5.31 -5.27
N ILE A 389 -17.60 -5.98 -5.93
CA ILE A 389 -18.92 -5.40 -6.13
C ILE A 389 -19.42 -4.92 -4.77
N GLY A 390 -19.05 -5.59 -3.65
CA GLY A 390 -19.21 -5.12 -2.28
C GLY A 390 -18.39 -3.89 -1.87
N ALA A 391 -17.23 -3.56 -2.45
CA ALA A 391 -16.48 -2.32 -2.16
C ALA A 391 -16.93 -1.19 -3.06
N ILE A 392 -17.29 -1.44 -4.32
CA ILE A 392 -18.02 -0.48 -5.16
C ILE A 392 -19.37 -0.18 -4.51
N ARG A 393 -20.07 -1.20 -4.00
CA ARG A 393 -21.34 -1.08 -3.29
C ARG A 393 -21.19 -0.54 -1.88
N SER A 394 -20.06 -0.76 -1.19
CA SER A 394 -19.74 -0.19 0.12
C SER A 394 -19.32 1.27 -0.02
N ILE A 395 -18.52 1.62 -1.03
CA ILE A 395 -18.27 3.01 -1.42
C ILE A 395 -19.60 3.65 -1.80
N ALA A 396 -20.44 3.02 -2.64
CA ALA A 396 -21.77 3.53 -2.94
C ALA A 396 -22.67 3.67 -1.69
N PHE A 397 -22.69 2.70 -0.77
CA PHE A 397 -23.49 2.75 0.46
C PHE A 397 -22.94 3.72 1.51
N GLN A 398 -21.62 3.89 1.59
CA GLN A 398 -20.94 4.90 2.40
C GLN A 398 -21.15 6.31 1.82
N THR A 399 -21.15 6.43 0.49
CA THR A 399 -21.49 7.64 -0.26
C THR A 399 -22.98 7.97 -0.13
N LEU A 400 -23.84 6.96 0.06
CA LEU A 400 -25.29 7.11 0.31
C LEU A 400 -25.66 7.17 1.81
N ALA A 401 -24.67 7.19 2.72
CA ALA A 401 -24.85 7.27 4.17
C ALA A 401 -25.76 6.20 4.81
N VAL A 402 -25.85 5.01 4.21
CA VAL A 402 -26.63 3.88 4.78
C VAL A 402 -25.85 3.28 5.95
N LYS A 403 -26.36 3.40 7.18
CA LYS A 403 -25.77 2.74 8.35
C LYS A 403 -25.99 1.23 8.26
N LYS A 404 -24.89 0.47 8.37
CA LYS A 404 -24.93 -0.96 8.66
C LYS A 404 -24.87 -1.19 10.17
N ASP A 405 -25.59 -2.19 10.64
CA ASP A 405 -25.47 -2.71 12.00
C ASP A 405 -24.20 -3.57 12.17
N ALA A 406 -23.93 -4.03 13.39
CA ALA A 406 -22.74 -4.82 13.74
C ALA A 406 -22.63 -6.14 12.95
N ASN A 407 -23.74 -6.62 12.37
CA ASN A 407 -23.79 -7.83 11.54
C ASN A 407 -23.75 -7.55 10.03
N GLY A 408 -23.65 -6.29 9.64
CA GLY A 408 -23.46 -5.90 8.25
C GLY A 408 -24.72 -5.96 7.38
N GLN A 409 -25.91 -5.97 7.98
CA GLN A 409 -27.17 -5.78 7.26
C GLN A 409 -27.54 -4.28 7.22
N PRO A 410 -28.17 -3.80 6.14
CA PRO A 410 -28.71 -2.44 6.10
C PRO A 410 -29.86 -2.33 7.12
N MET A 411 -29.77 -1.39 8.07
CA MET A 411 -30.91 -1.10 8.96
C MET A 411 -32.05 -0.52 8.11
N GLU A 412 -33.13 -1.28 7.94
CA GLU A 412 -34.32 -0.85 7.18
C GLU A 412 -35.07 0.33 7.83
N ASP A 413 -34.79 0.68 9.09
CA ASP A 413 -35.50 1.72 9.85
C ASP A 413 -34.79 3.07 9.97
N SER A 414 -33.63 3.29 9.33
CA SER A 414 -33.04 4.65 9.31
C SER A 414 -33.71 5.50 8.25
N ALA A 415 -34.68 6.31 8.66
CA ALA A 415 -35.18 7.45 7.89
C ALA A 415 -33.99 8.17 7.23
N ALA A 416 -33.99 8.20 5.90
CA ALA A 416 -32.91 8.79 5.10
C ALA A 416 -32.59 10.18 5.67
N ALA A 417 -31.38 10.34 6.20
CA ALA A 417 -30.91 11.65 6.60
C ALA A 417 -31.03 12.57 5.37
N PRO A 418 -31.54 13.81 5.53
CA PRO A 418 -31.72 14.71 4.40
C PRO A 418 -30.38 14.86 3.64
N PRO A 419 -30.40 14.92 2.30
CA PRO A 419 -29.19 14.99 1.48
C PRO A 419 -28.23 16.13 1.88
N ASP A 420 -28.74 17.20 2.49
CA ASP A 420 -27.95 18.30 3.06
C ASP A 420 -27.01 17.85 4.20
N ALA A 421 -27.37 16.82 4.97
CA ALA A 421 -26.55 16.30 6.06
C ALA A 421 -25.25 15.62 5.59
N PHE A 422 -25.20 15.18 4.32
CA PHE A 422 -24.03 14.52 3.74
C PHE A 422 -22.95 15.52 3.32
N LEU A 423 -23.35 16.64 2.69
CA LEU A 423 -22.41 17.70 2.29
C LEU A 423 -21.76 18.38 3.52
N ASP A 424 -22.41 18.30 4.68
CA ASP A 424 -21.87 18.77 5.95
C ASP A 424 -20.94 17.78 6.66
N PHE A 425 -20.73 16.55 6.13
CA PHE A 425 -19.87 15.56 6.77
C PHE A 425 -18.45 16.08 7.05
N PRO A 426 -17.72 16.68 6.07
CA PRO A 426 -16.38 17.18 6.34
C PRO A 426 -16.35 18.25 7.45
N ARG A 427 -17.36 19.11 7.49
CA ARG A 427 -17.50 20.16 8.51
C ARG A 427 -17.71 19.54 9.89
N ARG A 428 -18.55 18.50 9.98
CA ARG A 428 -18.80 17.76 11.23
C ARG A 428 -17.54 17.08 11.73
N GLU A 429 -16.82 16.37 10.87
CA GLU A 429 -15.55 15.72 11.23
C GLU A 429 -14.52 16.71 11.79
N ILE A 430 -14.39 17.88 11.17
CA ILE A 430 -13.48 18.93 11.66
C ILE A 430 -13.92 19.42 13.05
N ARG A 431 -15.21 19.67 13.26
CA ARG A 431 -15.74 20.11 14.56
C ARG A 431 -15.59 19.05 15.65
N ASP A 432 -15.81 17.80 15.30
CA ASP A 432 -15.64 16.66 16.21
C ASP A 432 -14.16 16.53 16.62
N ALA A 433 -13.21 16.77 15.70
CA ALA A 433 -11.80 16.80 16.02
C ALA A 433 -11.44 17.89 17.04
N PHE A 434 -12.01 19.10 16.91
CA PHE A 434 -11.86 20.16 17.91
C PHE A 434 -12.53 19.81 19.24
N ALA A 435 -13.72 19.20 19.20
CA ALA A 435 -14.40 18.75 20.41
C ALA A 435 -13.56 17.72 21.18
N LEU A 436 -12.92 16.78 20.48
CA LEU A 436 -11.97 15.84 21.07
C LEU A 436 -10.75 16.56 21.65
N ALA A 437 -10.18 17.53 20.93
CA ALA A 437 -9.05 18.31 21.41
C ALA A 437 -9.35 19.03 22.73
N ARG A 438 -10.54 19.66 22.84
CA ARG A 438 -11.01 20.33 24.07
C ARG A 438 -11.17 19.37 25.23
N GLN A 439 -11.50 18.12 24.95
CA GLN A 439 -11.57 17.05 25.95
C GLN A 439 -10.19 16.46 26.28
N HIS A 440 -9.09 17.06 25.81
CA HIS A 440 -7.72 16.54 25.93
C HIS A 440 -7.56 15.13 25.33
N LYS A 441 -8.43 14.78 24.38
CA LYS A 441 -8.35 13.54 23.59
C LYS A 441 -7.62 13.80 22.28
N ALA A 442 -7.05 12.75 21.71
CA ALA A 442 -6.36 12.83 20.43
C ALA A 442 -7.37 13.23 19.32
N PRO A 443 -7.16 14.37 18.63
CA PRO A 443 -8.00 14.76 17.50
C PRO A 443 -7.87 13.73 16.37
N ARG A 444 -8.97 13.45 15.68
CA ARG A 444 -8.99 12.56 14.50
C ARG A 444 -9.81 13.20 13.40
N ILE A 445 -9.30 13.13 12.16
CA ILE A 445 -10.01 13.60 10.97
C ILE A 445 -9.78 12.56 9.87
N ASP A 446 -10.84 11.98 9.34
CA ASP A 446 -10.77 11.14 8.15
C ASP A 446 -10.71 12.00 6.88
N VAL A 447 -9.51 12.53 6.59
CA VAL A 447 -9.26 13.38 5.43
C VAL A 447 -9.53 12.63 4.13
N GLY A 448 -9.26 11.33 4.06
CA GLY A 448 -9.50 10.52 2.87
C GLY A 448 -10.99 10.54 2.50
N ARG A 449 -11.85 10.26 3.47
CA ARG A 449 -13.31 10.33 3.30
C ARG A 449 -13.81 11.75 3.05
N CYS A 450 -13.24 12.76 3.70
CA CYS A 450 -13.60 14.15 3.40
C CYS A 450 -13.37 14.47 1.91
N LEU A 451 -12.28 13.95 1.33
CA LEU A 451 -11.90 14.22 -0.06
C LEU A 451 -12.64 13.38 -1.10
N THR A 452 -13.37 12.32 -0.69
CA THR A 452 -14.32 11.66 -1.58
C THR A 452 -15.62 12.44 -1.72
N ILE A 453 -15.94 13.30 -0.74
CA ILE A 453 -17.17 14.10 -0.68
C ILE A 453 -16.95 15.50 -1.28
N THR A 454 -15.78 16.08 -1.08
CA THR A 454 -15.46 17.44 -1.56
C THR A 454 -14.09 17.51 -2.21
N THR A 455 -13.91 18.46 -3.12
CA THR A 455 -12.61 18.68 -3.77
C THR A 455 -11.56 19.15 -2.74
N PRO A 456 -10.26 18.83 -2.94
CA PRO A 456 -9.19 19.26 -2.03
C PRO A 456 -9.19 20.74 -1.68
N THR A 457 -9.39 21.63 -2.65
CA THR A 457 -9.43 23.08 -2.42
C THR A 457 -10.60 23.50 -1.54
N LYS A 458 -11.82 23.00 -1.82
CA LYS A 458 -13.01 23.28 -1.00
C LYS A 458 -12.86 22.75 0.42
N PHE A 459 -12.28 21.57 0.60
CA PHE A 459 -11.98 21.01 1.92
C PHE A 459 -11.03 21.91 2.72
N LEU A 460 -9.92 22.35 2.12
CA LEU A 460 -8.94 23.22 2.80
C LEU A 460 -9.52 24.58 3.18
N LEU A 461 -10.39 25.16 2.34
CA LEU A 461 -11.10 26.41 2.66
C LEU A 461 -12.12 26.22 3.80
N LEU A 462 -12.84 25.10 3.80
CA LEU A 462 -13.75 24.74 4.88
C LEU A 462 -12.99 24.54 6.20
N LEU A 463 -11.87 23.82 6.16
CA LEU A 463 -10.98 23.63 7.30
C LEU A 463 -10.45 24.96 7.83
N TRP A 464 -10.01 25.86 6.94
CA TRP A 464 -9.59 27.21 7.32
C TRP A 464 -10.69 27.99 8.05
N THR A 465 -11.93 27.90 7.57
CA THR A 465 -13.07 28.60 8.19
C THR A 465 -13.29 28.13 9.63
N GLU A 466 -13.26 26.81 9.88
CA GLU A 466 -13.41 26.26 11.23
C GLU A 466 -12.18 26.57 12.11
N LEU A 467 -10.97 26.60 11.54
CA LEU A 467 -9.74 27.01 12.24
C LEU A 467 -9.83 28.46 12.72
N CYS A 468 -10.29 29.39 11.89
CA CYS A 468 -10.50 30.79 12.30
C CYS A 468 -11.51 30.90 13.45
N GLY A 469 -12.59 30.12 13.41
CA GLY A 469 -13.58 30.06 14.48
C GLY A 469 -12.97 29.59 15.80
N ALA A 470 -12.21 28.49 15.77
CA ALA A 470 -11.54 27.96 16.95
C ALA A 470 -10.41 28.87 17.47
N ALA A 471 -9.62 29.47 16.59
CA ALA A 471 -8.56 30.40 16.97
C ALA A 471 -9.11 31.66 17.65
N SER A 472 -10.30 32.12 17.26
CA SER A 472 -11.00 33.23 17.93
C SER A 472 -11.44 32.89 19.36
N LEU A 473 -11.52 31.60 19.70
CA LEU A 473 -11.75 31.08 21.06
C LEU A 473 -10.45 30.84 21.85
N GLY A 474 -9.28 31.23 21.29
CA GLY A 474 -7.97 31.04 21.91
C GLY A 474 -7.30 29.69 21.62
N GLU A 475 -7.85 28.85 20.74
CA GLU A 475 -7.36 27.50 20.45
C GLU A 475 -6.27 27.47 19.36
N THR A 476 -5.40 28.47 19.32
CA THR A 476 -4.42 28.68 18.23
C THR A 476 -3.45 27.51 18.05
N GLU A 477 -2.96 26.93 19.15
CA GLU A 477 -2.05 25.79 19.10
C GLU A 477 -2.73 24.54 18.52
N THR A 478 -3.95 24.22 18.98
CA THR A 478 -4.75 23.11 18.46
C THR A 478 -5.02 23.28 16.97
N CYS A 479 -5.34 24.51 16.54
CA CYS A 479 -5.52 24.85 15.14
C CYS A 479 -4.26 24.55 14.31
N CYS A 480 -3.10 24.98 14.80
CA CYS A 480 -1.82 24.73 14.13
C CYS A 480 -1.50 23.24 14.01
N ARG A 481 -1.71 22.46 15.08
CA ARG A 481 -1.47 21.01 15.12
C ARG A 481 -2.38 20.27 14.12
N ILE A 482 -3.68 20.57 14.12
CA ILE A 482 -4.65 19.95 13.21
C ILE A 482 -4.32 20.28 11.76
N MET A 483 -4.09 21.56 11.43
CA MET A 483 -3.78 21.95 10.06
C MET A 483 -2.46 21.35 9.59
N THR A 484 -1.42 21.37 10.43
CA THR A 484 -0.12 20.77 10.12
C THR A 484 -0.29 19.29 9.81
N PHE A 485 -0.99 18.53 10.67
CA PHE A 485 -1.32 17.12 10.44
C PHE A 485 -2.06 16.89 9.12
N VAL A 486 -3.08 17.70 8.82
CA VAL A 486 -3.82 17.59 7.56
C VAL A 486 -2.90 17.78 6.36
N LEU A 487 -2.01 18.76 6.40
CA LEU A 487 -1.13 19.10 5.27
C LEU A 487 0.03 18.12 5.06
N ILE A 488 0.66 17.63 6.14
CA ILE A 488 1.93 16.89 6.04
C ILE A 488 1.78 15.37 6.01
N VAL A 489 0.64 14.82 6.41
CA VAL A 489 0.49 13.35 6.45
C VAL A 489 0.27 12.79 5.06
N PRO A 490 1.16 11.92 4.54
CA PRO A 490 0.97 11.26 3.25
C PRO A 490 -0.25 10.36 3.27
N ARG A 491 -1.00 10.31 2.17
CA ARG A 491 -2.23 9.52 2.06
C ARG A 491 -2.24 8.78 0.73
N ALA A 492 -2.54 7.48 0.76
CA ALA A 492 -2.66 6.68 -0.45
C ALA A 492 -3.89 7.11 -1.26
N GLY A 493 -3.73 7.24 -2.58
CA GLY A 493 -4.84 7.55 -3.50
C GLY A 493 -5.36 8.99 -3.44
N VAL A 494 -4.72 9.89 -2.69
CA VAL A 494 -5.12 11.29 -2.53
C VAL A 494 -3.94 12.19 -2.93
N PRO A 495 -4.18 13.30 -3.66
CA PRO A 495 -3.12 14.24 -3.99
C PRO A 495 -2.54 14.90 -2.72
N PRO A 496 -1.23 15.20 -2.69
CA PRO A 496 -0.62 15.86 -1.54
C PRO A 496 -1.22 17.24 -1.32
N LEU A 497 -1.70 17.49 -0.09
CA LEU A 497 -2.45 18.71 0.23
C LEU A 497 -1.54 19.92 0.48
N LEU A 498 -0.30 19.71 0.93
CA LEU A 498 0.62 20.82 1.21
C LEU A 498 0.93 21.69 -0.04
N PRO A 499 1.32 21.13 -1.20
CA PRO A 499 1.52 21.97 -2.40
C PRO A 499 0.24 22.68 -2.86
N LEU A 500 -0.91 21.99 -2.79
CA LEU A 500 -2.22 22.58 -3.14
C LEU A 500 -2.57 23.74 -2.21
N PHE A 501 -2.30 23.60 -0.91
CA PHE A 501 -2.48 24.66 0.06
C PHE A 501 -1.59 25.86 -0.27
N MET A 502 -0.28 25.63 -0.46
CA MET A 502 0.69 26.71 -0.69
C MET A 502 0.45 27.48 -1.98
N TYR A 503 0.09 26.79 -3.07
CA TYR A 503 -0.04 27.44 -4.39
C TYR A 503 -1.44 27.94 -4.71
N ASN A 504 -2.49 27.28 -4.21
CA ASN A 504 -3.86 27.60 -4.64
C ASN A 504 -4.68 28.25 -3.53
N VAL A 505 -4.57 27.74 -2.29
CA VAL A 505 -5.43 28.18 -1.18
C VAL A 505 -4.84 29.39 -0.48
N LEU A 506 -3.56 29.33 -0.10
CA LEU A 506 -2.88 30.39 0.66
C LEU A 506 -2.98 31.77 -0.01
N PRO A 507 -2.78 31.93 -1.34
CA PRO A 507 -2.98 33.21 -2.01
C PRO A 507 -4.40 33.79 -1.85
N GLN A 508 -5.43 32.92 -1.83
CA GLN A 508 -6.82 33.33 -1.62
C GLN A 508 -7.06 33.75 -0.17
N LEU A 509 -6.49 33.01 0.79
CA LEU A 509 -6.59 33.33 2.21
C LEU A 509 -5.93 34.68 2.53
N ILE A 510 -4.73 34.93 1.99
CA ILE A 510 -4.04 36.21 2.13
C ILE A 510 -4.91 37.36 1.61
N ALA A 511 -5.48 37.21 0.41
CA ALA A 511 -6.35 38.23 -0.17
C ALA A 511 -7.62 38.47 0.68
N ALA A 512 -8.22 37.41 1.21
CA ALA A 512 -9.38 37.52 2.09
C ALA A 512 -9.05 38.24 3.41
N VAL A 513 -7.89 37.93 4.02
CA VAL A 513 -7.43 38.58 5.25
C VAL A 513 -7.11 40.06 5.02
N ASP A 514 -6.47 40.40 3.89
CA ASP A 514 -6.20 41.80 3.53
C ASP A 514 -7.49 42.62 3.33
N GLN A 515 -8.58 42.01 2.83
CA GLN A 515 -9.87 42.67 2.61
C GLN A 515 -10.66 42.96 3.89
N GLN A 516 -10.38 42.26 5.00
CA GLN A 516 -11.19 42.36 6.23
C GLN A 516 -10.94 43.63 7.08
N GLY A 517 -9.90 44.42 6.79
CA GLY A 517 -9.73 45.79 7.29
C GLY A 517 -9.58 46.03 8.81
N GLY A 518 -9.76 45.02 9.68
CA GLY A 518 -9.74 45.12 11.15
C GLY A 518 -8.50 44.49 11.83
N ASP A 519 -8.63 44.13 13.13
CA ASP A 519 -7.63 43.42 13.96
C ASP A 519 -7.38 41.98 13.46
N THR A 520 -6.83 41.85 12.24
CA THR A 520 -6.53 40.58 11.56
C THR A 520 -5.21 39.96 12.02
N SER A 521 -4.67 40.40 13.17
CA SER A 521 -3.40 39.90 13.71
C SER A 521 -3.47 38.40 13.96
N VAL A 522 -4.57 37.91 14.56
CA VAL A 522 -4.75 36.49 14.91
C VAL A 522 -4.73 35.59 13.68
N ASN A 523 -5.47 35.94 12.61
CA ASN A 523 -5.51 35.14 11.37
C ASN A 523 -4.15 35.15 10.65
N THR A 524 -3.46 36.29 10.65
CA THR A 524 -2.14 36.44 10.05
C THR A 524 -1.09 35.62 10.80
N GLU A 525 -1.12 35.67 12.14
CA GLU A 525 -0.23 34.88 13.01
C GLU A 525 -0.51 33.38 12.90
N LEU A 526 -1.78 32.99 12.82
CA LEU A 526 -2.18 31.61 12.59
C LEU A 526 -1.64 31.09 11.24
N LEU A 527 -1.78 31.86 10.16
CA LEU A 527 -1.21 31.51 8.85
C LEU A 527 0.32 31.34 8.92
N ALA A 528 1.03 32.31 9.53
CA ALA A 528 2.48 32.24 9.66
C ALA A 528 2.92 30.98 10.43
N THR A 529 2.23 30.66 11.52
CA THR A 529 2.52 29.50 12.37
C THR A 529 2.23 28.18 11.64
N ILE A 530 1.12 28.08 10.91
CA ILE A 530 0.79 26.92 10.09
C ILE A 530 1.81 26.72 8.97
N ILE A 531 2.22 27.79 8.29
CA ILE A 531 3.24 27.71 7.23
C ILE A 531 4.57 27.19 7.81
N ALA A 532 5.00 27.77 8.94
CA ALA A 532 6.24 27.36 9.60
C ALA A 532 6.20 25.90 10.07
N GLY A 533 5.09 25.49 10.69
CA GLY A 533 4.87 24.13 11.18
C GLY A 533 4.78 23.11 10.04
N ALA A 534 4.03 23.41 8.98
CA ALA A 534 3.85 22.51 7.85
C ALA A 534 5.12 22.32 7.02
N LEU A 535 5.89 23.39 6.77
CA LEU A 535 7.16 23.28 6.04
C LEU A 535 8.23 22.58 6.89
N SER A 536 8.36 22.91 8.18
CA SER A 536 9.29 22.20 9.07
C SER A 536 8.91 20.72 9.21
N GLY A 537 7.62 20.42 9.38
CA GLY A 537 7.11 19.05 9.44
C GLY A 537 7.36 18.28 8.14
N ALA A 538 7.16 18.92 6.98
CA ALA A 538 7.49 18.34 5.69
C ALA A 538 8.99 18.03 5.54
N LEU A 539 9.86 18.94 5.96
CA LEU A 539 11.31 18.72 5.92
C LEU A 539 11.74 17.56 6.83
N HIS A 540 11.20 17.48 8.04
CA HIS A 540 11.50 16.37 8.95
C HIS A 540 11.00 15.04 8.41
N LEU A 541 9.80 15.02 7.80
CA LEU A 541 9.27 13.84 7.15
C LEU A 541 10.15 13.41 5.96
N GLU A 542 10.59 14.37 5.13
CA GLU A 542 11.51 14.11 4.02
C GLU A 542 12.83 13.51 4.50
N ARG A 543 13.43 14.07 5.55
CA ARG A 543 14.65 13.52 6.16
C ARG A 543 14.40 12.12 6.69
N ALA A 544 13.31 11.90 7.43
CA ALA A 544 12.98 10.59 7.97
C ALA A 544 12.80 9.54 6.86
N LEU A 545 12.09 9.88 5.77
CA LEU A 545 11.90 8.99 4.63
C LEU A 545 13.19 8.74 3.86
N GLN A 546 14.01 9.76 3.67
CA GLN A 546 15.31 9.61 3.00
C GLN A 546 16.22 8.68 3.80
N THR A 547 16.29 8.87 5.13
CA THR A 547 17.12 8.05 6.02
C THR A 547 16.61 6.62 6.14
N ILE A 548 15.31 6.43 6.40
CA ILE A 548 14.75 5.09 6.67
C ILE A 548 14.52 4.32 5.37
N CYS A 549 13.96 4.99 4.37
CA CYS A 549 13.54 4.33 3.14
C CYS A 549 14.61 4.39 2.04
N ASN A 550 15.70 5.14 2.16
CA ASN A 550 16.65 5.36 1.05
C ASN A 550 15.93 5.75 -0.27
N GLU A 551 14.78 6.41 -0.15
CA GLU A 551 13.98 6.85 -1.28
C GLU A 551 14.14 8.35 -1.43
N HIS A 552 14.49 8.80 -2.64
CA HIS A 552 14.46 10.21 -3.02
C HIS A 552 13.06 10.68 -3.44
N THR A 553 12.03 9.86 -3.21
CA THR A 553 10.64 10.21 -3.54
C THR A 553 10.12 11.21 -2.51
N THR A 554 9.62 12.33 -3.00
CA THR A 554 9.00 13.34 -2.14
C THR A 554 7.60 12.88 -1.76
N ALA A 555 7.38 12.48 -0.51
CA ALA A 555 6.06 12.01 -0.05
C ALA A 555 4.93 13.04 -0.23
N LEU A 556 5.28 14.33 -0.29
CA LEU A 556 4.34 15.43 -0.55
C LEU A 556 4.37 15.93 -2.00
N GLY A 557 4.92 15.14 -2.92
CA GLY A 557 4.97 15.42 -4.35
C GLY A 557 6.03 16.42 -4.80
N GLN A 558 6.55 17.27 -3.91
CA GLN A 558 7.67 18.18 -4.17
C GLN A 558 8.53 18.35 -2.91
N PRO A 559 9.85 18.64 -3.05
CA PRO A 559 10.71 18.88 -1.90
C PRO A 559 10.29 20.14 -1.13
N SER A 560 10.31 20.07 0.20
CA SER A 560 9.99 21.18 1.11
C SER A 560 10.80 22.44 0.81
N ALA A 561 12.07 22.30 0.44
CA ALA A 561 12.94 23.40 0.03
C ALA A 561 12.49 24.09 -1.28
N VAL A 562 11.85 23.37 -2.20
CA VAL A 562 11.26 23.95 -3.43
C VAL A 562 9.99 24.72 -3.08
N LEU A 563 9.11 24.12 -2.27
CA LEU A 563 7.90 24.78 -1.77
C LEU A 563 8.24 26.09 -1.04
N ALA A 564 9.21 26.04 -0.12
CA ALA A 564 9.69 27.18 0.66
C ALA A 564 10.23 28.30 -0.22
N ARG A 565 11.08 27.99 -1.21
CA ARG A 565 11.63 28.99 -2.15
C ARG A 565 10.55 29.68 -2.95
N LYS A 566 9.61 28.92 -3.51
CA LYS A 566 8.51 29.49 -4.30
C LYS A 566 7.59 30.34 -3.45
N LEU A 567 7.23 29.87 -2.25
CA LEU A 567 6.44 30.64 -1.30
C LEU A 567 7.12 31.97 -0.93
N ALA A 568 8.41 31.94 -0.63
CA ALA A 568 9.15 33.15 -0.29
C ALA A 568 9.19 34.15 -1.47
N ALA A 569 9.34 33.66 -2.70
CA ALA A 569 9.26 34.50 -3.90
C ALA A 569 7.87 35.14 -4.06
N ASP A 570 6.80 34.35 -3.89
CA ASP A 570 5.42 34.82 -4.01
C ASP A 570 5.06 35.87 -2.93
N LEU A 571 5.49 35.65 -1.68
CA LEU A 571 5.29 36.61 -0.58
C LEU A 571 6.05 37.92 -0.81
N ARG A 572 7.29 37.85 -1.33
CA ARG A 572 8.06 39.05 -1.70
C ARG A 572 7.41 39.84 -2.83
N ALA A 573 6.95 39.15 -3.87
CA ALA A 573 6.28 39.79 -5.01
C ALA A 573 5.02 40.58 -4.57
N ARG A 574 4.40 40.17 -3.46
CA ARG A 574 3.20 40.81 -2.88
C ARG A 574 3.50 41.70 -1.67
N LYS A 575 4.76 41.84 -1.25
CA LYS A 575 5.14 42.57 -0.02
C LYS A 575 4.66 44.02 0.01
N THR A 576 4.64 44.67 -1.16
CA THR A 576 4.21 46.07 -1.33
C THR A 576 2.70 46.23 -1.37
N THR A 577 1.97 45.23 -1.85
CA THR A 577 0.51 45.28 -2.07
C THR A 577 -0.29 44.61 -0.96
N SER A 578 0.31 43.72 -0.18
CA SER A 578 -0.35 42.91 0.86
C SER A 578 0.33 43.10 2.21
N ARG A 579 -0.42 43.62 3.20
CA ARG A 579 0.08 43.76 4.58
C ARG A 579 0.28 42.38 5.21
N THR A 580 -0.66 41.46 4.97
CA THR A 580 -0.60 40.08 5.46
C THR A 580 0.66 39.37 4.96
N SER A 581 0.97 39.48 3.65
CA SER A 581 2.17 38.87 3.07
C SER A 581 3.46 39.36 3.73
N ARG A 582 3.54 40.67 4.01
CA ARG A 582 4.69 41.29 4.67
C ARG A 582 4.88 40.76 6.10
N THR A 583 3.80 40.69 6.87
CA THR A 583 3.85 40.19 8.26
C THR A 583 4.23 38.71 8.30
N ILE A 584 3.67 37.88 7.40
CA ILE A 584 4.05 36.46 7.29
C ILE A 584 5.54 36.34 6.98
N LEU A 585 6.04 37.09 5.99
CA LEU A 585 7.45 37.07 5.61
C LEU A 585 8.36 37.46 6.77
N GLU A 586 8.02 38.52 7.51
CA GLU A 586 8.76 38.99 8.68
C GLU A 586 8.78 37.94 9.80
N ARG A 587 7.63 37.38 10.16
CA ARG A 587 7.52 36.32 11.19
C ARG A 587 8.34 35.08 10.82
N LEU A 588 8.29 34.64 9.57
CA LEU A 588 9.08 33.49 9.11
C LEU A 588 10.58 33.79 9.11
N SER A 589 11.00 35.00 8.72
CA SER A 589 12.41 35.40 8.70
C SER A 589 13.03 35.55 10.10
N THR A 590 12.24 36.02 11.08
CA THR A 590 12.68 36.21 12.47
C THR A 590 12.75 34.91 13.28
N SER A 591 12.10 33.84 12.81
CA SER A 591 12.17 32.52 13.43
C SER A 591 13.50 31.84 13.09
N SER A 592 14.49 31.97 13.99
CA SER A 592 15.83 31.36 13.86
C SER A 592 15.81 29.87 13.44
N PRO A 593 15.05 28.96 14.09
CA PRO A 593 15.05 27.54 13.70
C PRO A 593 14.42 27.30 12.32
N PHE A 594 13.44 28.12 11.93
CA PHE A 594 12.81 28.02 10.62
C PHE A 594 13.74 28.53 9.53
N ALA A 595 14.33 29.71 9.71
CA ALA A 595 15.17 30.34 8.71
C ALA A 595 16.51 29.61 8.50
N ALA A 596 17.03 28.93 9.54
CA ALA A 596 18.18 28.02 9.40
C ALA A 596 17.87 26.85 8.44
N ASN A 597 16.66 26.31 8.49
CA ASN A 597 16.21 25.23 7.61
C ASN A 597 15.76 25.72 6.23
N PHE A 598 15.29 26.98 6.13
CA PHE A 598 14.82 27.59 4.88
C PHE A 598 15.45 28.98 4.66
N PRO A 599 16.73 29.05 4.24
CA PRO A 599 17.44 30.32 4.01
C PRO A 599 16.77 31.24 2.98
N ALA A 600 15.91 30.67 2.14
CA ALA A 600 15.12 31.39 1.16
C ALA A 600 14.18 32.46 1.74
N PHE A 601 14.04 32.58 3.07
CA PHE A 601 13.27 33.62 3.76
C PHE A 601 14.14 34.73 4.39
N MET A 602 15.47 34.59 4.38
CA MET A 602 16.42 35.58 4.92
C MET A 602 16.77 36.71 3.94
N THR A 603 16.55 36.47 2.64
CA THR A 603 16.83 37.42 1.55
C THR A 603 15.71 38.42 1.30
#